data_AF-A0AAU7FH65-F1
#
_entry.id   AF-A0AAU7FH65-F1
#
_cell.length_a   1.000
_cell.length_b   1.000
_cell.length_c   1.000
_cell.angle_alpha   90.00
_cell.angle_beta   90.00
_cell.angle_gamma   90.00
#
_symmetry.space_group_name_H-M   'P 1'
#
loop_
_entity.id
_entity.type
_entity.pdbx_description
1 polymer ?
#
loop_
_entity_poly.entity_id
_entity_poly.type
_entity_poly.pdbx_seq_one_letter_code
_entity_poly.pdbx_strand_id
1 'polypeptide(L)'
;MKKIKYVVLTAIIFCCSMWSSSVQAQSGYFNTYTTYTGMSGSGFYTSMQGMCVDRNNNMIYAAKINTSTQLTQLYSIKMNSSSSNRTVKLLKNSDTNSTSYDLGHANDLAVKAQKGDEQVSIYVAPMTDGVKYVKKIVKLQVNTKKSTYKVAKAYVLQYQGTNLSVSGITYSVGADKFIVRSGNRFFIGDFNDQTGKFEYEATFTLNYTKAVIHQSVVDVSKYILQGISFYQGTLYVPLSKPDPNGGASNVSVILTYPLNINQMIKEQKGTTTKDFSKELFTRNDLSFRITSSAFTLFEIEAVDFDDGTLYFNTNRGKKGTQEDMMATFNDYNYYK
;
A
#
# COMPACT_ATOMS: atom_id res chain seq x y z
N MET A 1 -7.10 -40.19 69.36
CA MET A 1 -8.24 -41.02 68.92
C MET A 1 -9.07 -40.23 67.91
N LYS A 2 -9.37 -40.85 66.75
CA LYS A 2 -10.26 -40.46 65.64
C LYS A 2 -9.85 -39.20 64.82
N LYS A 3 -9.27 -39.25 63.60
CA LYS A 3 -9.57 -39.87 62.28
C LYS A 3 -10.51 -39.06 61.36
N ILE A 4 -9.96 -38.73 60.16
CA ILE A 4 -10.59 -38.64 58.81
C ILE A 4 -11.28 -37.27 58.51
N LYS A 5 -11.04 -36.51 57.42
CA LYS A 5 -10.76 -36.83 55.99
C LYS A 5 -9.74 -35.88 55.33
N TYR A 6 -8.85 -36.47 54.55
CA TYR A 6 -8.17 -35.82 53.42
C TYR A 6 -9.18 -35.52 52.32
N VAL A 7 -9.15 -34.31 51.78
CA VAL A 7 -9.40 -34.09 50.35
C VAL A 7 -8.31 -33.13 49.86
N VAL A 8 -7.48 -33.67 48.98
CA VAL A 8 -6.49 -33.00 48.16
C VAL A 8 -7.18 -31.89 47.36
N LEU A 9 -6.78 -30.63 47.53
CA LEU A 9 -7.04 -29.61 46.52
C LEU A 9 -5.71 -28.99 46.09
N THR A 10 -5.25 -29.59 45.00
CA THR A 10 -4.16 -29.25 44.10
C THR A 10 -4.07 -27.75 43.82
N ALA A 11 -2.82 -27.28 43.70
CA ALA A 11 -2.41 -25.96 43.28
C ALA A 11 -3.33 -25.33 42.20
N ILE A 12 -4.00 -24.23 42.55
CA ILE A 12 -4.49 -23.26 41.59
C ILE A 12 -3.26 -22.43 41.19
N ILE A 13 -2.46 -23.00 40.29
CA ILE A 13 -1.61 -22.20 39.41
C ILE A 13 -2.59 -21.32 38.65
N PHE A 14 -2.43 -20.01 38.84
CA PHE A 14 -3.12 -18.96 38.10
C PHE A 14 -2.62 -19.00 36.65
N CYS A 15 -2.99 -20.05 35.91
CA CYS A 15 -2.99 -20.07 34.46
C CYS A 15 -4.13 -19.17 34.02
N CYS A 16 -3.90 -17.85 34.06
CA CYS A 16 -4.51 -16.98 33.06
C CYS A 16 -3.94 -17.43 31.71
N SER A 17 -4.50 -18.51 31.18
CA SER A 17 -4.48 -18.79 29.76
C SER A 17 -5.07 -17.55 29.12
N MET A 18 -4.18 -16.66 28.67
CA MET A 18 -4.52 -15.71 27.63
C MET A 18 -4.99 -16.58 26.47
N TRP A 19 -6.29 -16.76 26.37
CA TRP A 19 -6.91 -17.16 25.13
C TRP A 19 -6.70 -15.95 24.23
N SER A 20 -5.50 -15.87 23.63
CA SER A 20 -5.38 -15.27 22.33
C SER A 20 -6.28 -16.12 21.47
N SER A 21 -7.52 -15.67 21.26
CA SER A 21 -8.26 -16.08 20.09
C SER A 21 -7.39 -15.68 18.91
N SER A 22 -6.58 -16.63 18.43
CA SER A 22 -5.95 -16.54 17.13
C SER A 22 -7.11 -16.59 16.14
N VAL A 23 -7.67 -15.41 15.92
CA VAL A 23 -8.62 -15.17 14.86
C VAL A 23 -7.81 -15.31 13.58
N GLN A 24 -7.78 -16.54 13.05
CA GLN A 24 -7.17 -16.83 11.77
C GLN A 24 -8.11 -16.27 10.71
N ALA A 25 -7.62 -15.28 9.95
CA ALA A 25 -8.22 -14.94 8.68
C ALA A 25 -8.40 -16.23 7.88
N GLN A 26 -9.66 -16.63 7.68
CA GLN A 26 -9.98 -17.81 6.91
C GLN A 26 -9.57 -17.52 5.46
N SER A 27 -8.98 -18.49 4.74
CA SER A 27 -8.63 -18.33 3.33
C SER A 27 -9.92 -18.13 2.52
N GLY A 28 -10.42 -16.91 2.47
CA GLY A 28 -11.64 -16.53 1.81
C GLY A 28 -11.36 -16.25 0.34
N TYR A 29 -12.28 -16.65 -0.52
CA TYR A 29 -12.33 -16.10 -1.86
C TYR A 29 -12.85 -14.66 -1.77
N PHE A 30 -11.94 -13.70 -1.56
CA PHE A 30 -12.28 -12.27 -1.47
C PHE A 30 -12.49 -11.68 -2.87
N ASN A 31 -13.61 -12.03 -3.50
CA ASN A 31 -13.97 -11.55 -4.84
C ASN A 31 -15.14 -10.56 -4.81
N THR A 32 -15.55 -10.13 -3.62
CA THR A 32 -16.60 -9.14 -3.39
C THR A 32 -16.01 -7.87 -2.84
N TYR A 33 -16.43 -6.75 -3.42
CA TYR A 33 -16.02 -5.42 -3.00
C TYR A 33 -17.21 -4.48 -3.13
N THR A 34 -17.17 -3.39 -2.38
CA THR A 34 -18.15 -2.31 -2.46
C THR A 34 -17.46 -1.04 -2.92
N THR A 35 -18.08 -0.35 -3.88
CA THR A 35 -17.61 0.98 -4.28
C THR A 35 -17.67 1.93 -3.09
N TYR A 36 -16.52 2.49 -2.75
CA TYR A 36 -16.39 3.48 -1.68
C TYR A 36 -16.69 4.89 -2.20
N THR A 37 -16.09 5.25 -3.32
CA THR A 37 -16.45 6.45 -4.09
C THR A 37 -16.11 6.24 -5.55
N GLY A 38 -16.95 6.75 -6.44
CA GLY A 38 -16.62 6.86 -7.86
C GLY A 38 -15.51 7.88 -8.06
N MET A 39 -14.57 7.57 -8.95
CA MET A 39 -13.49 8.46 -9.38
C MET A 39 -13.58 8.72 -10.89
N SER A 40 -14.80 8.67 -11.44
CA SER A 40 -15.10 8.88 -12.86
C SER A 40 -14.50 10.20 -13.34
N GLY A 41 -13.81 10.15 -14.48
CA GLY A 41 -12.89 11.19 -14.91
C GLY A 41 -13.51 12.58 -15.04
N SER A 42 -12.86 13.57 -14.43
CA SER A 42 -12.98 14.96 -14.85
C SER A 42 -11.86 15.27 -15.85
N GLY A 43 -12.16 15.24 -17.15
CA GLY A 43 -11.22 15.61 -18.22
C GLY A 43 -10.19 14.53 -18.57
N PHE A 44 -8.99 14.94 -19.01
CA PHE A 44 -7.94 14.08 -19.57
C PHE A 44 -7.17 13.22 -18.55
N TYR A 45 -7.61 13.16 -17.29
CA TYR A 45 -6.97 12.38 -16.21
C TYR A 45 -7.82 11.14 -15.97
N THR A 46 -7.39 10.02 -16.54
CA THR A 46 -8.26 8.86 -16.70
C THR A 46 -7.67 7.58 -16.13
N SER A 47 -6.51 7.65 -15.48
CA SER A 47 -5.88 6.49 -14.85
C SER A 47 -5.57 6.79 -13.39
N MET A 48 -6.18 6.03 -12.48
CA MET A 48 -5.82 5.95 -11.06
C MET A 48 -4.40 5.43 -10.90
N GLN A 49 -3.70 5.90 -9.88
CA GLN A 49 -2.31 5.54 -9.59
C GLN A 49 -2.12 5.25 -8.10
N GLY A 50 -1.17 5.88 -7.42
CA GLY A 50 -0.96 5.64 -6.00
C GLY A 50 -2.12 6.09 -5.11
N MET A 51 -2.22 5.46 -3.95
CA MET A 51 -3.21 5.74 -2.91
C MET A 51 -2.59 5.55 -1.54
N CYS A 52 -2.96 6.38 -0.55
CA CYS A 52 -2.65 6.11 0.85
C CYS A 52 -3.81 6.53 1.77
N VAL A 53 -3.95 5.85 2.89
CA VAL A 53 -4.99 6.07 3.89
C VAL A 53 -4.39 6.72 5.13
N ASP A 54 -4.79 7.97 5.36
CA ASP A 54 -4.51 8.72 6.58
C ASP A 54 -5.57 8.40 7.63
N ARG A 55 -5.35 7.28 8.32
CA ARG A 55 -6.17 6.82 9.46
C ARG A 55 -6.22 7.81 10.63
N ASN A 56 -5.21 8.66 10.77
CA ASN A 56 -5.13 9.61 11.88
C ASN A 56 -6.06 10.81 11.67
N ASN A 57 -6.37 11.14 10.41
CA ASN A 57 -7.21 12.29 10.05
C ASN A 57 -8.47 11.91 9.25
N ASN A 58 -8.79 10.62 9.13
CA ASN A 58 -9.95 10.11 8.38
C ASN A 58 -9.96 10.58 6.91
N MET A 59 -8.82 10.49 6.23
CA MET A 59 -8.69 10.89 4.83
C MET A 59 -8.03 9.79 4.00
N ILE A 60 -8.43 9.68 2.74
CA ILE A 60 -7.69 8.92 1.72
C ILE A 60 -7.12 9.93 0.72
N TYR A 61 -5.86 9.75 0.35
CA TYR A 61 -5.25 10.50 -0.74
C TYR A 61 -5.05 9.57 -1.93
N ALA A 62 -5.33 10.06 -3.13
CA ALA A 62 -5.20 9.28 -4.35
C ALA A 62 -4.65 10.15 -5.48
N ALA A 63 -3.86 9.53 -6.37
CA ALA A 63 -3.35 10.15 -7.58
C ALA A 63 -4.10 9.65 -8.81
N LYS A 64 -4.30 10.56 -9.77
CA LYS A 64 -4.64 10.21 -11.15
C LYS A 64 -3.65 10.86 -12.11
N ILE A 65 -3.34 10.18 -13.20
CA ILE A 65 -2.47 10.73 -14.26
C ILE A 65 -3.24 10.98 -15.55
N ASN A 66 -2.73 11.96 -16.30
CA ASN A 66 -3.01 12.10 -17.70
C ASN A 66 -1.95 11.31 -18.47
N THR A 67 -2.36 10.20 -19.09
CA THR A 67 -1.46 9.26 -19.77
C THR A 67 -0.75 9.85 -20.99
N SER A 68 -1.21 10.98 -21.54
CA SER A 68 -0.56 11.66 -22.66
C SER A 68 0.53 12.65 -22.23
N THR A 69 0.38 13.27 -21.05
CA THR A 69 1.30 14.34 -20.57
C THR A 69 2.11 13.94 -19.35
N GLN A 70 1.78 12.81 -18.71
CA GLN A 70 2.33 12.35 -17.43
C GLN A 70 2.18 13.35 -16.28
N LEU A 71 1.25 14.31 -16.41
CA LEU A 71 0.87 15.19 -15.32
C LEU A 71 -0.02 14.43 -14.34
N THR A 72 0.11 14.77 -13.06
CA THR A 72 -0.61 14.16 -11.95
C THR A 72 -1.63 15.13 -11.37
N GLN A 73 -2.79 14.61 -10.99
CA GLN A 73 -3.77 15.23 -10.11
C GLN A 73 -3.84 14.47 -8.80
N LEU A 74 -3.93 15.19 -7.69
CA LEU A 74 -4.08 14.61 -6.36
C LEU A 74 -5.46 14.90 -5.79
N TYR A 75 -6.05 13.90 -5.17
CA TYR A 75 -7.37 13.97 -4.57
C TYR A 75 -7.26 13.69 -3.07
N SER A 76 -8.14 14.31 -2.31
CA SER A 76 -8.39 13.98 -0.91
C SER A 76 -9.84 13.57 -0.76
N ILE A 77 -10.07 12.42 -0.11
CA ILE A 77 -11.38 11.82 0.07
C ILE A 77 -11.63 11.72 1.57
N LYS A 78 -12.66 12.40 2.06
CA LYS A 78 -13.05 12.29 3.47
C LYS A 78 -13.64 10.92 3.74
N MET A 79 -13.04 10.21 4.70
CA MET A 79 -13.55 8.91 5.12
C MET A 79 -14.82 9.08 5.96
N ASN A 80 -15.87 8.37 5.58
CA ASN A 80 -17.11 8.27 6.34
C ASN A 80 -17.83 6.94 6.04
N SER A 81 -18.51 6.39 7.05
CA SER A 81 -19.34 5.19 6.88
C SER A 81 -20.54 5.48 5.97
N SER A 82 -21.17 6.65 6.08
CA SER A 82 -22.24 7.09 5.19
C SER A 82 -21.68 7.62 3.87
N SER A 83 -22.13 7.03 2.75
CA SER A 83 -21.73 7.44 1.40
C SER A 83 -22.06 8.92 1.11
N SER A 84 -23.18 9.44 1.64
CA SER A 84 -23.60 10.84 1.45
C SER A 84 -22.66 11.87 2.07
N ASN A 85 -21.81 11.43 3.02
CA ASN A 85 -20.88 12.30 3.76
C ASN A 85 -19.43 12.14 3.30
N ARG A 86 -19.18 11.29 2.31
CA ARG A 86 -17.87 11.16 1.66
C ARG A 86 -17.72 12.31 0.67
N THR A 87 -16.68 13.11 0.83
CA THR A 87 -16.39 14.24 -0.08
C THR A 87 -15.07 14.00 -0.77
N VAL A 88 -15.08 14.07 -2.10
CA VAL A 88 -13.88 14.05 -2.94
C VAL A 88 -13.49 15.48 -3.28
N LYS A 89 -12.25 15.86 -2.99
CA LYS A 89 -11.71 17.19 -3.30
C LYS A 89 -10.41 17.06 -4.09
N LEU A 90 -10.36 17.73 -5.23
CA LEU A 90 -9.13 17.93 -5.99
C LEU A 90 -8.20 18.88 -5.20
N LEU A 91 -6.95 18.46 -4.99
CA LEU A 91 -5.95 19.26 -4.28
C LEU A 91 -5.26 20.22 -5.25
N LYS A 92 -5.00 21.43 -4.76
CA LYS A 92 -4.32 22.48 -5.54
C LYS A 92 -2.90 22.69 -5.04
N ASN A 93 -1.93 22.71 -5.96
CA ASN A 93 -0.56 23.10 -5.64
C ASN A 93 -0.55 24.58 -5.25
N SER A 94 -0.12 24.91 -4.03
CA SER A 94 -0.13 26.28 -3.50
C SER A 94 0.94 27.17 -4.11
N ASP A 95 2.04 26.60 -4.60
CA ASP A 95 3.16 27.37 -5.16
C ASP A 95 2.88 27.80 -6.60
N THR A 96 2.18 26.95 -7.36
CA THR A 96 1.86 27.21 -8.78
C THR A 96 0.41 27.56 -9.04
N ASN A 97 -0.45 27.44 -8.02
CA ASN A 97 -1.90 27.62 -8.15
C ASN A 97 -2.53 26.68 -9.20
N SER A 98 -1.92 25.51 -9.45
CA SER A 98 -2.37 24.50 -10.42
C SER A 98 -2.90 23.26 -9.71
N THR A 99 -3.87 22.57 -10.31
CA THR A 99 -4.34 21.24 -9.87
C THR A 99 -3.61 20.09 -10.57
N SER A 100 -2.76 20.43 -11.54
CA SER A 100 -2.01 19.48 -12.37
C SER A 100 -0.53 19.79 -12.28
N TYR A 101 0.28 18.79 -11.94
CA TYR A 101 1.70 18.99 -11.66
C TYR A 101 2.49 17.73 -12.04
N ASP A 102 3.73 17.91 -12.50
CA ASP A 102 4.63 16.79 -12.80
C ASP A 102 5.11 16.19 -11.47
N LEU A 103 4.43 15.13 -11.01
CA LEU A 103 4.87 14.23 -9.95
C LEU A 103 5.21 12.85 -10.54
N GLY A 104 5.41 12.77 -11.86
CA GLY A 104 5.52 11.52 -12.62
C GLY A 104 4.25 10.64 -12.59
N HIS A 105 4.42 9.33 -12.79
CA HIS A 105 3.35 8.32 -12.69
C HIS A 105 2.62 8.37 -11.35
N ALA A 106 3.31 8.83 -10.29
CA ALA A 106 2.84 8.76 -8.92
C ALA A 106 2.28 7.37 -8.57
N ASN A 107 2.98 6.32 -9.01
CA ASN A 107 2.59 4.90 -8.94
C ASN A 107 2.16 4.46 -7.54
N ASP A 108 2.73 5.08 -6.49
CA ASP A 108 2.34 4.76 -5.13
C ASP A 108 2.48 5.95 -4.18
N LEU A 109 1.70 5.94 -3.10
CA LEU A 109 1.69 6.99 -2.08
C LEU A 109 1.87 6.39 -0.68
N ALA A 110 2.55 7.12 0.20
CA ALA A 110 2.57 6.83 1.63
C ALA A 110 2.27 8.09 2.42
N VAL A 111 1.65 7.94 3.59
CA VAL A 111 1.36 9.07 4.48
C VAL A 111 2.04 8.87 5.84
N LYS A 112 2.67 9.93 6.33
CA LYS A 112 3.13 10.05 7.71
C LYS A 112 2.45 11.27 8.32
N ALA A 113 1.55 11.02 9.27
CA ALA A 113 0.73 12.03 9.92
C ALA A 113 0.49 11.65 11.39
N GLN A 114 0.23 12.64 12.22
CA GLN A 114 -0.33 12.51 13.56
C GLN A 114 -1.80 12.94 13.55
N LYS A 115 -2.53 12.53 14.59
CA LYS A 115 -3.95 12.86 14.75
C LYS A 115 -4.11 14.37 14.94
N GLY A 116 -4.91 14.99 14.08
CA GLY A 116 -5.19 16.42 14.12
C GLY A 116 -4.20 17.28 13.32
N ASP A 117 -3.28 16.66 12.56
CA ASP A 117 -2.32 17.41 11.74
C ASP A 117 -3.04 18.29 10.70
N GLU A 118 -2.71 19.58 10.73
CA GLU A 118 -3.14 20.53 9.69
C GLU A 118 -2.23 20.49 8.47
N GLN A 119 -1.02 19.95 8.63
CA GLN A 119 0.01 19.80 7.61
C GLN A 119 0.48 18.34 7.56
N VAL A 120 -0.11 17.56 6.67
CA VAL A 120 0.18 16.12 6.52
C VAL A 120 1.32 15.92 5.52
N SER A 121 2.25 15.00 5.82
CA SER A 121 3.32 14.61 4.88
C SER A 121 2.90 13.41 4.04
N ILE A 122 2.82 13.60 2.72
CA ILE A 122 2.61 12.52 1.75
C ILE A 122 3.90 12.30 0.96
N TYR A 123 4.29 11.05 0.78
CA TYR A 123 5.45 10.64 0.02
C TYR A 123 4.99 9.96 -1.26
N VAL A 124 5.51 10.40 -2.40
CA VAL A 124 5.12 9.94 -3.73
C VAL A 124 6.25 9.12 -4.33
N ALA A 125 5.94 7.91 -4.79
CA ALA A 125 6.78 7.08 -5.65
C ALA A 125 6.43 7.37 -7.12
N PRO A 126 7.23 8.18 -7.85
CA PRO A 126 6.84 8.72 -9.15
C PRO A 126 7.10 7.79 -10.34
N MET A 127 7.85 6.68 -10.18
CA MET A 127 8.43 5.91 -11.29
C MET A 127 9.38 6.75 -12.20
N THR A 128 9.70 6.23 -13.40
CA THR A 128 10.68 6.83 -14.33
C THR A 128 10.08 7.84 -15.31
N ASP A 129 8.77 7.84 -15.44
CA ASP A 129 7.98 8.62 -16.38
C ASP A 129 7.58 9.94 -15.72
N GLY A 130 8.13 11.02 -16.27
CA GLY A 130 8.17 12.36 -15.68
C GLY A 130 9.50 12.99 -16.06
N VAL A 131 9.61 14.32 -16.00
CA VAL A 131 10.88 15.00 -16.32
C VAL A 131 11.48 15.58 -15.06
N LYS A 132 10.66 16.11 -14.16
CA LYS A 132 11.11 16.89 -13.00
C LYS A 132 11.66 16.03 -11.86
N TYR A 133 11.05 14.88 -11.59
CA TYR A 133 11.37 14.03 -10.42
C TYR A 133 11.80 12.61 -10.77
N VAL A 134 12.38 12.41 -11.96
CA VAL A 134 12.96 11.12 -12.37
C VAL A 134 13.93 10.59 -11.31
N LYS A 135 13.75 9.32 -10.90
CA LYS A 135 14.58 8.64 -9.87
C LYS A 135 14.63 9.36 -8.52
N LYS A 136 13.56 10.09 -8.17
CA LYS A 136 13.39 10.71 -6.86
C LYS A 136 12.13 10.19 -6.18
N ILE A 137 12.05 10.38 -4.86
CA ILE A 137 10.82 10.27 -4.08
C ILE A 137 10.42 11.68 -3.70
N VAL A 138 9.14 12.06 -3.82
CA VAL A 138 8.70 13.44 -3.55
C VAL A 138 7.92 13.49 -2.25
N LYS A 139 8.33 14.31 -1.29
CA LYS A 139 7.53 14.65 -0.10
C LYS A 139 6.72 15.89 -0.37
N LEU A 140 5.42 15.74 -0.23
CA LEU A 140 4.42 16.79 -0.29
C LEU A 140 4.04 17.18 1.14
N GLN A 141 3.80 18.47 1.35
CA GLN A 141 3.10 18.97 2.52
C GLN A 141 1.68 19.31 2.10
N VAL A 142 0.69 18.62 2.66
CA VAL A 142 -0.74 18.83 2.38
C VAL A 142 -1.37 19.61 3.51
N ASN A 143 -1.98 20.76 3.17
CA ASN A 143 -2.80 21.55 4.06
C ASN A 143 -4.24 21.00 4.04
N THR A 144 -4.62 20.31 5.11
CA THR A 144 -5.91 19.61 5.20
C THR A 144 -7.11 20.56 5.24
N LYS A 145 -6.94 21.75 5.83
CA LYS A 145 -7.99 22.79 5.91
C LYS A 145 -8.26 23.48 4.58
N LYS A 146 -7.20 23.78 3.83
CA LYS A 146 -7.28 24.51 2.56
C LYS A 146 -7.42 23.60 1.34
N SER A 147 -7.26 22.29 1.51
CA SER A 147 -7.22 21.32 0.40
C SER A 147 -6.16 21.70 -0.64
N THR A 148 -4.98 22.12 -0.16
CA THR A 148 -3.83 22.49 -1.00
C THR A 148 -2.62 21.63 -0.65
N TYR A 149 -1.65 21.55 -1.54
CA TYR A 149 -0.36 20.91 -1.27
C TYR A 149 0.79 21.72 -1.83
N LYS A 150 2.02 21.44 -1.39
CA LYS A 150 3.25 21.90 -2.06
C LYS A 150 4.32 20.82 -1.97
N VAL A 151 5.31 20.90 -2.87
CA VAL A 151 6.47 20.03 -2.79
C VAL A 151 7.38 20.55 -1.68
N ALA A 152 7.51 19.78 -0.60
CA ALA A 152 8.37 20.13 0.53
C ALA A 152 9.82 19.70 0.29
N LYS A 153 10.02 18.51 -0.28
CA LYS A 153 11.36 17.96 -0.54
C LYS A 153 11.30 16.89 -1.63
N ALA A 154 12.43 16.60 -2.25
CA ALA A 154 12.64 15.41 -3.04
C ALA A 154 13.89 14.67 -2.53
N TYR A 155 13.83 13.33 -2.53
CA TYR A 155 14.88 12.46 -2.04
C TYR A 155 15.36 11.51 -3.13
N VAL A 156 16.57 11.00 -2.99
CA VAL A 156 17.09 9.92 -3.83
C VAL A 156 17.29 8.65 -3.00
N LEU A 157 16.95 7.51 -3.60
CA LEU A 157 17.40 6.20 -3.13
C LEU A 157 18.65 5.83 -3.95
N GLN A 158 19.80 5.72 -3.30
CA GLN A 158 21.06 5.39 -3.96
C GLN A 158 21.51 3.98 -3.58
N TYR A 159 21.81 3.14 -4.57
CA TYR A 159 22.34 1.79 -4.37
C TYR A 159 23.54 1.58 -5.28
N GLN A 160 24.67 1.15 -4.70
CA GLN A 160 25.94 0.95 -5.42
C GLN A 160 26.33 2.16 -6.30
N GLY A 161 26.24 3.36 -5.72
CA GLY A 161 26.57 4.61 -6.40
C GLY A 161 25.50 5.15 -7.37
N THR A 162 24.43 4.40 -7.65
CA THR A 162 23.42 4.77 -8.64
C THR A 162 22.08 5.13 -8.01
N ASN A 163 21.45 6.21 -8.47
CA ASN A 163 20.08 6.55 -8.09
C ASN A 163 19.10 5.55 -8.74
N LEU A 164 18.26 4.94 -7.92
CA LEU A 164 17.24 4.00 -8.34
C LEU A 164 15.91 4.69 -8.64
N SER A 165 15.12 4.09 -9.54
CA SER A 165 13.72 4.48 -9.72
C SER A 165 12.86 3.80 -8.68
N VAL A 166 11.89 4.53 -8.12
CA VAL A 166 11.03 4.04 -7.04
C VAL A 166 9.62 3.90 -7.55
N SER A 167 9.04 2.71 -7.35
CA SER A 167 7.74 2.30 -7.88
C SER A 167 6.82 1.71 -6.80
N GLY A 168 7.14 1.89 -5.53
CA GLY A 168 6.27 1.49 -4.42
C GLY A 168 6.78 2.11 -3.14
N ILE A 169 5.86 2.54 -2.27
CA ILE A 169 6.20 3.15 -1.00
C ILE A 169 5.08 2.95 0.02
N THR A 170 5.45 2.56 1.23
CA THR A 170 4.51 2.50 2.35
C THR A 170 5.20 2.91 3.65
N TYR A 171 4.41 3.26 4.66
CA TYR A 171 4.90 3.69 5.97
C TYR A 171 4.32 2.79 7.08
N SER A 172 5.21 2.21 7.87
CA SER A 172 4.85 1.45 9.06
C SER A 172 4.81 2.37 10.27
N VAL A 173 3.60 2.63 10.78
CA VAL A 173 3.40 3.42 12.02
C VAL A 173 4.05 2.73 13.22
N GLY A 174 3.90 1.40 13.34
CA GLY A 174 4.39 0.66 14.51
C GLY A 174 5.92 0.53 14.57
N ALA A 175 6.59 0.48 13.42
CA ALA A 175 8.05 0.46 13.37
C ALA A 175 8.66 1.86 13.19
N ASP A 176 7.84 2.87 12.88
CA ASP A 176 8.26 4.19 12.38
C ASP A 176 9.35 4.07 11.30
N LYS A 177 9.03 3.33 10.23
CA LYS A 177 9.92 3.07 9.09
C LYS A 177 9.15 3.10 7.79
N PHE A 178 9.80 3.55 6.74
CA PHE A 178 9.30 3.42 5.39
C PHE A 178 9.82 2.14 4.74
N ILE A 179 9.02 1.60 3.83
CA ILE A 179 9.43 0.56 2.90
C ILE A 179 9.32 1.15 1.50
N VAL A 180 10.39 1.05 0.73
CA VAL A 180 10.50 1.56 -0.64
C VAL A 180 10.83 0.42 -1.59
N ARG A 181 10.14 0.38 -2.74
CA ARG A 181 10.34 -0.61 -3.80
C ARG A 181 10.98 0.00 -5.04
N SER A 182 11.97 -0.69 -5.59
CA SER A 182 12.57 -0.42 -6.91
C SER A 182 12.61 -1.73 -7.69
N GLY A 183 11.64 -1.95 -8.59
CA GLY A 183 11.49 -3.24 -9.28
C GLY A 183 11.19 -4.36 -8.28
N ASN A 184 12.06 -5.38 -8.22
CA ASN A 184 11.96 -6.49 -7.26
C ASN A 184 12.80 -6.30 -5.98
N ARG A 185 13.42 -5.13 -5.81
CA ARG A 185 14.26 -4.81 -4.65
C ARG A 185 13.47 -3.95 -3.66
N PHE A 186 13.51 -4.34 -2.39
CA PHE A 186 12.83 -3.65 -1.31
C PHE A 186 13.85 -3.13 -0.30
N PHE A 187 13.61 -1.92 0.19
CA PHE A 187 14.48 -1.19 1.10
C PHE A 187 13.64 -0.72 2.29
N ILE A 188 14.14 -0.90 3.49
CA ILE A 188 13.52 -0.41 4.73
C ILE A 188 14.41 0.69 5.29
N GLY A 189 13.85 1.83 5.67
CA GLY A 189 14.64 2.94 6.18
C GLY A 189 13.85 4.22 6.41
N ASP A 190 14.58 5.33 6.42
CA ASP A 190 14.06 6.66 6.74
C ASP A 190 14.48 7.71 5.69
N PHE A 191 13.75 8.82 5.68
CA PHE A 191 14.08 9.98 4.88
C PHE A 191 14.92 10.97 5.70
N ASN A 192 16.10 11.31 5.17
CA ASN A 192 16.98 12.31 5.74
C ASN A 192 16.75 13.66 5.05
N ASP A 193 16.08 14.58 5.74
CA ASP A 193 15.71 15.91 5.21
C ASP A 193 16.94 16.82 4.97
N GLN A 194 18.03 16.57 5.69
CA GLN A 194 19.28 17.32 5.54
C GLN A 194 20.02 16.91 4.26
N THR A 195 20.18 15.61 4.03
CA THR A 195 20.93 15.08 2.88
C THR A 195 20.08 14.91 1.62
N GLY A 196 18.75 14.89 1.76
CA GLY A 196 17.85 14.58 0.64
C GLY A 196 17.99 13.14 0.17
N LYS A 197 18.29 12.20 1.08
CA LYS A 197 18.45 10.78 0.77
C LYS A 197 17.43 9.93 1.54
N PHE A 198 17.09 8.79 0.93
CA PHE A 198 16.52 7.67 1.66
C PHE A 198 17.66 6.81 2.20
N GLU A 199 17.76 6.72 3.53
CA GLU A 199 18.80 5.97 4.22
C GLU A 199 18.21 4.61 4.63
N TYR A 200 18.57 3.56 3.90
CA TYR A 200 18.08 2.21 4.15
C TYR A 200 18.96 1.49 5.17
N GLU A 201 18.30 0.68 6.00
CA GLU A 201 18.90 -0.14 7.05
C GLU A 201 18.76 -1.64 6.77
N ALA A 202 17.82 -2.02 5.91
CA ALA A 202 17.59 -3.40 5.50
C ALA A 202 17.14 -3.50 4.04
N THR A 203 17.48 -4.63 3.41
CA THR A 203 17.08 -4.96 2.05
C THR A 203 16.53 -6.38 1.95
N PHE A 204 15.56 -6.60 1.07
CA PHE A 204 14.98 -7.93 0.83
C PHE A 204 14.37 -8.03 -0.56
N THR A 205 14.05 -9.25 -0.98
CA THR A 205 13.30 -9.56 -2.22
C THR A 205 12.04 -10.35 -1.90
N LEU A 206 11.13 -10.41 -2.89
CA LEU A 206 9.91 -11.19 -2.82
C LEU A 206 9.93 -12.28 -3.89
N ASN A 207 9.43 -13.47 -3.54
CA ASN A 207 9.27 -14.56 -4.50
C ASN A 207 7.97 -14.41 -5.30
N TYR A 208 8.09 -14.16 -6.61
CA TYR A 208 6.95 -14.04 -7.54
C TYR A 208 6.73 -15.27 -8.42
N THR A 209 7.51 -16.34 -8.28
CA THR A 209 7.41 -17.51 -9.17
C THR A 209 6.36 -18.51 -8.70
N LYS A 210 6.05 -18.52 -7.40
CA LYS A 210 5.06 -19.43 -6.80
C LYS A 210 4.23 -18.67 -5.78
N ALA A 211 3.15 -18.05 -6.23
CA ALA A 211 2.18 -17.45 -5.33
C ALA A 211 1.10 -18.46 -4.96
N VAL A 212 0.83 -18.62 -3.66
CA VAL A 212 -0.32 -19.42 -3.22
C VAL A 212 -1.55 -18.52 -3.16
N ILE A 213 -2.53 -18.78 -4.01
CA ILE A 213 -3.79 -18.05 -4.09
C ILE A 213 -4.91 -19.07 -3.94
N HIS A 214 -5.72 -18.94 -2.89
CA HIS A 214 -6.83 -19.87 -2.63
C HIS A 214 -6.39 -21.35 -2.72
N GLN A 215 -5.31 -21.68 -2.01
CA GLN A 215 -4.71 -23.03 -1.95
C GLN A 215 -4.16 -23.58 -3.29
N SER A 216 -4.13 -22.76 -4.34
CA SER A 216 -3.54 -23.10 -5.64
C SER A 216 -2.24 -22.33 -5.86
N VAL A 217 -1.22 -22.99 -6.39
CA VAL A 217 0.03 -22.33 -6.79
C VAL A 217 -0.15 -21.72 -8.17
N VAL A 218 0.05 -20.41 -8.26
CA VAL A 218 -0.05 -19.63 -9.50
C VAL A 218 1.32 -19.01 -9.78
N ASP A 219 1.79 -19.14 -11.02
CA ASP A 219 2.94 -18.38 -11.49
C ASP A 219 2.50 -16.94 -11.81
N VAL A 220 3.06 -16.00 -11.06
CA VAL A 220 2.78 -14.56 -11.17
C VAL A 220 4.02 -13.78 -11.61
N SER A 221 5.05 -14.46 -12.12
CA SER A 221 6.32 -13.86 -12.54
C SER A 221 6.17 -12.82 -13.67
N LYS A 222 5.10 -12.93 -14.46
CA LYS A 222 4.76 -12.01 -15.55
C LYS A 222 3.68 -11.00 -15.19
N TYR A 223 3.16 -11.03 -13.96
CA TYR A 223 2.14 -10.07 -13.55
C TYR A 223 2.79 -8.70 -13.36
N ILE A 224 2.03 -7.65 -13.61
CA ILE A 224 2.48 -6.26 -13.53
C ILE A 224 2.43 -5.84 -12.06
N LEU A 225 3.58 -5.42 -11.51
CA LEU A 225 3.69 -5.00 -10.10
C LEU A 225 3.25 -3.55 -9.93
N GLN A 226 2.23 -3.33 -9.10
CA GLN A 226 1.72 -2.00 -8.79
C GLN A 226 2.29 -1.43 -7.48
N GLY A 227 1.51 -0.69 -6.71
CA GLY A 227 1.91 -0.14 -5.41
C GLY A 227 2.21 -1.21 -4.35
N ILE A 228 2.42 -0.79 -3.10
CA ILE A 228 2.61 -1.65 -1.94
C ILE A 228 1.94 -1.05 -0.70
N SER A 229 1.50 -1.88 0.25
CA SER A 229 1.13 -1.40 1.58
C SER A 229 1.61 -2.34 2.68
N PHE A 230 1.92 -1.77 3.84
CA PHE A 230 2.27 -2.54 5.02
C PHE A 230 1.22 -2.35 6.11
N TYR A 231 0.67 -3.45 6.58
CA TYR A 231 -0.27 -3.47 7.69
C TYR A 231 0.00 -4.68 8.59
N GLN A 232 0.25 -4.39 9.87
CA GLN A 232 0.36 -5.40 10.94
C GLN A 232 1.24 -6.60 10.61
N GLY A 233 2.49 -6.33 10.24
CA GLY A 233 3.46 -7.40 9.95
C GLY A 233 3.23 -8.11 8.61
N THR A 234 2.36 -7.56 7.76
CA THR A 234 2.06 -8.10 6.44
C THR A 234 2.30 -7.03 5.38
N LEU A 235 3.09 -7.37 4.36
CA LEU A 235 3.28 -6.57 3.16
C LEU A 235 2.30 -7.05 2.08
N TYR A 236 1.55 -6.11 1.52
CA TYR A 236 0.55 -6.30 0.48
C TYR A 236 1.08 -5.79 -0.84
N VAL A 237 0.99 -6.61 -1.88
CA VAL A 237 1.53 -6.31 -3.21
C VAL A 237 0.43 -6.60 -4.24
N PRO A 238 -0.33 -5.57 -4.67
CA PRO A 238 -1.24 -5.69 -5.80
C PRO A 238 -0.49 -5.95 -7.11
N LEU A 239 -1.05 -6.85 -7.90
CA LEU A 239 -0.54 -7.29 -9.19
C LEU A 239 -1.68 -7.35 -10.22
N SER A 240 -1.44 -6.82 -11.42
CA SER A 240 -2.35 -6.98 -12.56
C SER A 240 -1.88 -8.12 -13.46
N LYS A 241 -2.78 -9.03 -13.83
CA LYS A 241 -2.47 -10.04 -14.85
C LYS A 241 -2.40 -9.35 -16.22
N PRO A 242 -1.33 -9.54 -17.02
CA PRO A 242 -1.28 -8.96 -18.34
C PRO A 242 -2.30 -9.60 -19.30
N ASP A 243 -2.84 -8.80 -20.19
CA ASP A 243 -3.56 -9.22 -21.38
C ASP A 243 -2.56 -9.60 -22.52
N PRO A 244 -3.03 -10.12 -23.67
CA PRO A 244 -2.15 -10.48 -24.77
C PRO A 244 -1.31 -9.34 -25.35
N ASN A 245 -1.67 -8.08 -25.10
CA ASN A 245 -0.96 -6.89 -25.59
C ASN A 245 0.00 -6.31 -24.53
N GLY A 246 0.09 -6.93 -23.35
CA GLY A 246 0.92 -6.45 -22.24
C GLY A 246 0.28 -5.37 -21.38
N GLY A 247 -0.99 -5.02 -21.62
CA GLY A 247 -1.79 -4.18 -20.73
C GLY A 247 -2.41 -4.99 -19.60
N ALA A 248 -3.14 -4.38 -18.68
CA ALA A 248 -3.86 -5.12 -17.64
C ALA A 248 -5.13 -5.79 -18.16
N SER A 249 -5.37 -7.03 -17.74
CA SER A 249 -6.61 -7.78 -18.02
C SER A 249 -7.69 -7.51 -16.97
N ASN A 250 -8.77 -8.30 -16.97
CA ASN A 250 -9.83 -8.26 -15.96
C ASN A 250 -9.49 -9.03 -14.66
N VAL A 251 -8.22 -9.35 -14.44
CA VAL A 251 -7.73 -10.13 -13.30
C VAL A 251 -6.67 -9.35 -12.55
N SER A 252 -6.93 -9.11 -11.26
CA SER A 252 -5.97 -8.58 -10.29
C SER A 252 -5.75 -9.59 -9.17
N VAL A 253 -4.56 -9.57 -8.57
CA VAL A 253 -4.17 -10.40 -7.44
C VAL A 253 -3.57 -9.50 -6.37
N ILE A 254 -3.87 -9.75 -5.09
CA ILE A 254 -3.16 -9.14 -3.98
C ILE A 254 -2.36 -10.26 -3.30
N LEU A 255 -1.04 -10.18 -3.41
CA LEU A 255 -0.13 -11.08 -2.70
C LEU A 255 0.21 -10.50 -1.34
N THR A 256 0.38 -11.40 -0.37
CA THR A 256 0.75 -11.02 0.99
C THR A 256 2.03 -11.72 1.41
N TYR A 257 2.88 -11.01 2.16
CA TYR A 257 4.17 -11.52 2.63
C TYR A 257 4.34 -11.21 4.12
N PRO A 258 4.79 -12.17 4.94
CA PRO A 258 5.09 -11.89 6.33
C PRO A 258 6.35 -11.02 6.42
N LEU A 259 6.26 -9.89 7.11
CA LEU A 259 7.38 -8.97 7.28
C LEU A 259 7.43 -8.42 8.70
N ASN A 260 8.45 -8.84 9.45
CA ASN A 260 8.83 -8.18 10.69
C ASN A 260 9.97 -7.19 10.41
N ILE A 261 9.64 -5.90 10.38
CA ILE A 261 10.57 -4.81 10.03
C ILE A 261 11.77 -4.76 10.98
N ASN A 262 11.53 -4.77 12.29
CA ASN A 262 12.60 -4.65 13.28
C ASN A 262 13.54 -5.86 13.26
N GLN A 263 12.98 -7.06 13.07
CA GLN A 263 13.77 -8.27 12.92
C GLN A 263 14.60 -8.21 11.63
N MET A 264 14.04 -7.78 10.50
CA MET A 264 14.77 -7.63 9.24
C MET A 264 15.96 -6.69 9.38
N ILE A 265 15.77 -5.54 10.02
CA ILE A 265 16.85 -4.58 10.31
C ILE A 265 17.92 -5.20 11.21
N LYS A 266 17.50 -5.90 12.27
CA LYS A 266 18.43 -6.58 13.19
C LYS A 266 19.26 -7.66 12.49
N GLU A 267 18.63 -8.47 11.65
CA GLU A 267 19.30 -9.50 10.85
C GLU A 267 20.33 -8.86 9.91
N GLN A 268 19.95 -7.84 9.12
CA GLN A 268 20.86 -7.16 8.20
C GLN A 268 22.08 -6.53 8.90
N LYS A 269 21.89 -5.97 10.11
CA LYS A 269 22.98 -5.37 10.91
C LYS A 269 23.87 -6.42 11.58
N GLY A 270 23.29 -7.54 12.00
CA GLY A 270 23.97 -8.58 12.79
C GLY A 270 24.76 -9.59 11.97
N THR A 271 24.44 -9.74 10.68
CA THR A 271 25.16 -10.64 9.76
C THR A 271 25.76 -9.84 8.60
N THR A 272 26.95 -10.22 8.14
CA THR A 272 27.54 -9.78 6.85
C THR A 272 26.77 -10.36 5.64
N THR A 273 25.46 -10.53 5.78
CA THR A 273 24.56 -10.97 4.73
C THR A 273 24.56 -9.92 3.63
N LYS A 274 24.92 -10.36 2.42
CA LYS A 274 24.84 -9.55 1.20
C LYS A 274 23.45 -8.92 1.07
N ASP A 275 23.39 -7.69 0.57
CA ASP A 275 22.12 -7.06 0.23
C ASP A 275 21.24 -8.01 -0.61
N PHE A 276 19.93 -7.98 -0.34
CA PHE A 276 18.94 -8.80 -1.02
C PHE A 276 19.12 -10.32 -0.87
N SER A 277 19.84 -10.78 0.15
CA SER A 277 19.98 -12.22 0.44
C SER A 277 18.75 -12.83 1.10
N LYS A 278 17.90 -12.02 1.74
CA LYS A 278 16.62 -12.46 2.30
C LYS A 278 15.52 -12.38 1.24
N GLU A 279 14.95 -13.53 0.91
CA GLU A 279 13.74 -13.64 0.08
C GLU A 279 12.53 -13.98 0.97
N LEU A 280 11.42 -13.25 0.79
CA LEU A 280 10.15 -13.53 1.45
C LEU A 280 9.21 -14.29 0.52
N PHE A 281 8.42 -15.19 1.10
CA PHE A 281 7.47 -16.03 0.38
C PHE A 281 6.03 -15.64 0.69
N THR A 282 5.16 -15.85 -0.29
CA THR A 282 3.74 -15.50 -0.16
C THR A 282 3.06 -16.27 0.96
N ARG A 283 2.12 -15.63 1.65
CA ARG A 283 1.20 -16.32 2.57
C ARG A 283 0.07 -16.97 1.79
N ASN A 284 -0.40 -18.11 2.29
CA ASN A 284 -1.48 -18.90 1.68
C ASN A 284 -2.90 -18.52 2.16
N ASP A 285 -3.00 -17.83 3.31
CA ASP A 285 -4.24 -17.48 4.00
C ASP A 285 -4.79 -16.12 3.58
N LEU A 286 -3.91 -15.17 3.27
CA LEU A 286 -4.27 -13.77 3.02
C LEU A 286 -4.12 -13.32 1.56
N SER A 287 -3.48 -14.11 0.69
CA SER A 287 -3.34 -13.77 -0.73
C SER A 287 -4.58 -14.18 -1.52
N PHE A 288 -5.10 -13.30 -2.37
CA PHE A 288 -6.34 -13.53 -3.10
C PHE A 288 -6.34 -12.95 -4.50
N ARG A 289 -7.26 -13.46 -5.32
CA ARG A 289 -7.48 -13.07 -6.72
C ARG A 289 -8.89 -12.54 -6.89
N ILE A 290 -8.99 -11.50 -7.70
CA ILE A 290 -10.25 -10.96 -8.19
C ILE A 290 -10.33 -11.20 -9.68
N THR A 291 -11.50 -11.56 -10.17
CA THR A 291 -11.78 -11.61 -11.60
C THR A 291 -13.10 -10.95 -11.86
N SER A 292 -13.06 -9.82 -12.58
CA SER A 292 -14.27 -9.09 -12.92
C SER A 292 -14.94 -9.73 -14.12
N SER A 293 -16.20 -10.15 -13.97
CA SER A 293 -17.07 -10.52 -15.09
C SER A 293 -17.72 -9.30 -15.74
N ALA A 294 -17.77 -8.16 -15.05
CA ALA A 294 -18.42 -6.93 -15.52
C ALA A 294 -17.53 -6.06 -16.41
N PHE A 295 -16.21 -6.24 -16.32
CA PHE A 295 -15.21 -5.38 -16.96
C PHE A 295 -14.19 -6.20 -17.74
N THR A 296 -13.68 -5.64 -18.82
CA THR A 296 -12.57 -6.23 -19.61
C THR A 296 -11.20 -5.83 -19.05
N LEU A 297 -11.16 -4.74 -18.27
CA LEU A 297 -10.01 -4.25 -17.51
C LEU A 297 -10.39 -4.18 -16.04
N PHE A 298 -9.57 -4.75 -15.16
CA PHE A 298 -9.70 -4.61 -13.71
C PHE A 298 -8.31 -4.70 -13.06
N GLU A 299 -7.74 -3.52 -12.85
CA GLU A 299 -6.39 -3.30 -12.34
C GLU A 299 -6.46 -2.61 -10.99
N ILE A 300 -5.91 -3.25 -9.96
CA ILE A 300 -5.73 -2.64 -8.65
C ILE A 300 -4.35 -1.98 -8.63
N GLU A 301 -4.32 -0.66 -8.45
CA GLU A 301 -3.08 0.12 -8.51
C GLU A 301 -2.44 0.22 -7.13
N ALA A 302 -3.25 0.48 -6.10
CA ALA A 302 -2.79 0.61 -4.74
C ALA A 302 -3.84 0.08 -3.76
N VAL A 303 -3.34 -0.38 -2.61
CA VAL A 303 -4.14 -0.86 -1.49
C VAL A 303 -3.63 -0.22 -0.22
N ASP A 304 -4.47 0.04 0.77
CA ASP A 304 -4.04 0.49 2.09
C ASP A 304 -5.13 0.23 3.14
N PHE A 305 -4.80 0.43 4.41
CA PHE A 305 -5.64 0.00 5.53
C PHE A 305 -6.06 1.13 6.47
N ASP A 306 -7.31 1.04 6.91
CA ASP A 306 -7.81 1.68 8.13
C ASP A 306 -8.61 0.68 8.95
N ASP A 307 -8.28 0.55 10.23
CA ASP A 307 -8.93 -0.34 11.20
C ASP A 307 -9.36 -1.73 10.66
N GLY A 308 -8.41 -2.43 10.01
CA GLY A 308 -8.62 -3.77 9.44
C GLY A 308 -9.38 -3.79 8.10
N THR A 309 -9.98 -2.67 7.68
CA THR A 309 -10.62 -2.50 6.37
C THR A 309 -9.57 -2.27 5.30
N LEU A 310 -9.57 -3.12 4.28
CA LEU A 310 -8.70 -2.99 3.10
C LEU A 310 -9.37 -2.12 2.03
N TYR A 311 -8.81 -0.93 1.85
CA TYR A 311 -9.14 -0.01 0.77
C TYR A 311 -8.29 -0.31 -0.44
N PHE A 312 -8.83 -0.06 -1.62
CA PHE A 312 -8.07 -0.08 -2.85
C PHE A 312 -8.62 0.93 -3.85
N ASN A 313 -7.77 1.35 -4.77
CA ASN A 313 -8.21 2.03 -5.99
C ASN A 313 -8.05 1.11 -7.19
N THR A 314 -8.79 1.40 -8.25
CA THR A 314 -8.74 0.57 -9.44
C THR A 314 -8.98 1.36 -10.71
N ASN A 315 -8.19 1.01 -11.74
CA ASN A 315 -8.52 1.25 -13.14
C ASN A 315 -9.41 0.09 -13.61
N ARG A 316 -10.63 0.40 -14.00
CA ARG A 316 -11.57 -0.60 -14.53
C ARG A 316 -12.37 -0.04 -15.67
N GLY A 317 -12.78 -0.90 -16.58
CA GLY A 317 -13.53 -0.42 -17.73
C GLY A 317 -14.03 -1.51 -18.65
N LYS A 318 -14.96 -1.09 -19.49
CA LYS A 318 -15.38 -1.82 -20.69
C LYS A 318 -14.67 -1.19 -21.89
N LYS A 319 -14.76 -1.84 -23.05
CA LYS A 319 -14.20 -1.29 -24.29
C LYS A 319 -14.67 0.15 -24.51
N GLY A 320 -13.74 1.11 -24.42
CA GLY A 320 -14.00 2.54 -24.64
C GLY A 320 -14.60 3.32 -23.46
N THR A 321 -14.71 2.74 -22.25
CA THR A 321 -15.24 3.46 -21.07
C THR A 321 -14.49 3.07 -19.81
N GLN A 322 -13.86 4.05 -19.16
CA GLN A 322 -13.21 3.90 -17.85
C GLN A 322 -14.17 4.29 -16.73
N GLU A 323 -14.19 3.47 -15.68
CA GLU A 323 -15.09 3.55 -14.53
C GLU A 323 -14.31 3.45 -13.21
N ASP A 324 -13.22 4.22 -13.13
CA ASP A 324 -12.31 4.25 -11.98
C ASP A 324 -13.04 4.47 -10.65
N MET A 325 -12.52 3.85 -9.60
CA MET A 325 -13.10 3.99 -8.27
C MET A 325 -12.09 3.78 -7.14
N MET A 326 -12.54 4.19 -5.96
CA MET A 326 -12.08 3.68 -4.68
C MET A 326 -13.07 2.64 -4.19
N ALA A 327 -12.60 1.57 -3.54
CA ALA A 327 -13.44 0.50 -3.02
C ALA A 327 -12.87 -0.12 -1.74
N THR A 328 -13.71 -0.89 -1.07
CA THR A 328 -13.37 -1.71 0.10
C THR A 328 -13.75 -3.16 -0.17
N PHE A 329 -12.96 -4.11 0.31
CA PHE A 329 -13.34 -5.53 0.27
C PHE A 329 -14.39 -5.85 1.35
N ASN A 330 -15.44 -6.58 0.99
CA ASN A 330 -16.59 -6.79 1.88
C ASN A 330 -16.29 -7.74 3.04
N ASP A 331 -15.42 -8.71 2.81
CA ASP A 331 -15.14 -9.80 3.76
C ASP A 331 -13.67 -9.83 4.20
N TYR A 332 -12.85 -8.89 3.71
CA TYR A 332 -11.46 -8.76 4.14
C TYR A 332 -11.40 -7.88 5.39
N ASN A 333 -11.34 -8.52 6.56
CA ASN A 333 -11.05 -7.82 7.81
C ASN A 333 -9.93 -8.56 8.54
N TYR A 334 -8.79 -7.88 8.71
CA TYR A 334 -7.61 -8.47 9.32
C TYR A 334 -7.85 -8.97 10.76
N TYR A 335 -8.86 -8.44 11.46
CA TYR A 335 -9.17 -8.77 12.85
C TYR A 335 -10.36 -9.74 13.03
N LYS A 336 -10.96 -10.26 11.96
CA LYS A 336 -12.18 -11.11 12.03
C LYS A 336 -11.95 -12.59 11.88
#